data_AF-A0A838DMP7-F1
#
_entry.id   AF-A0A838DMP7-F1
#
_cell.length_a   1.000
_cell.length_b   1.000
_cell.length_c   1.000
_cell.angle_alpha   90.00
_cell.angle_beta   90.00
_cell.angle_gamma   90.00
#
_symmetry.space_group_name_H-M   'P 1'
#
loop_
_entity.id
_entity.type
_entity.pdbx_description
1 polymer ?
#
loop_
_entity_poly.entity_id
_entity_poly.type
_entity_poly.pdbx_seq_one_letter_code
_entity_poly.pdbx_strand_id
1 'polypeptide(L)'
;MTVFPIMPARVSRLYELAYNLWWSWHPEARALYSTLDPTLWEQVGHNPVRFLSEVQPRYLEEAAHDETYTQQYDSITGDFDRYMHPGPGETWFSRTYPELTDCTIAYFSAEFGLHEALPIYSGGLGILAGDHCKETSDLGLPFVGVGFLYPQGYFRQSITRDGVQEAFYDKLLFSEAPATPACGPDGHEVLIGVDLPGRRIHAKVWKVQVGRIP
;
A
#
# COMPACT_ATOMS: atom_id res chain seq x y z
N MET A 1 -9.64 -0.07 13.24
CA MET A 1 -9.27 1.26 12.73
C MET A 1 -8.06 1.70 13.52
N THR A 2 -6.96 2.05 12.85
CA THR A 2 -5.72 2.45 13.52
C THR A 2 -5.88 3.84 14.09
N VAL A 3 -5.51 3.99 15.35
CA VAL A 3 -5.50 5.30 16.00
C VAL A 3 -4.13 5.90 15.72
N PHE A 4 -4.13 7.01 15.00
CA PHE A 4 -2.92 7.75 14.74
C PHE A 4 -2.79 8.93 15.73
N PRO A 5 -1.56 9.39 16.02
CA PRO A 5 -1.35 10.62 16.78
C PRO A 5 -1.97 11.82 16.05
N ILE A 6 -2.16 12.92 16.78
CA ILE A 6 -2.59 14.17 16.16
C ILE A 6 -1.50 14.58 15.17
N MET A 7 -1.87 14.69 13.90
CA MET A 7 -0.96 15.03 12.82
C MET A 7 -0.98 16.52 12.56
N PRO A 8 0.18 17.20 12.51
CA PRO A 8 0.24 18.61 12.14
C PRO A 8 -0.33 18.82 10.74
N ALA A 9 -1.13 19.88 10.56
CA ALA A 9 -1.79 20.17 9.29
C ALA A 9 -0.79 20.25 8.12
N ARG A 10 0.42 20.76 8.37
CA ARG A 10 1.49 20.96 7.40
C ARG A 10 1.96 19.67 6.70
N VAL A 11 1.97 18.55 7.42
CA VAL A 11 2.45 17.23 6.96
C VAL A 11 1.33 16.19 6.97
N SER A 12 0.07 16.65 6.95
CA SER A 12 -1.11 15.80 7.14
C SER A 12 -1.31 14.71 6.08
N ARG A 13 -0.74 14.89 4.88
CA ARG A 13 -0.84 13.92 3.78
C ARG A 13 0.11 12.74 3.91
N LEU A 14 0.95 12.70 4.95
CA LEU A 14 1.67 11.47 5.30
C LEU A 14 0.69 10.30 5.49
N TYR A 15 -0.52 10.53 5.99
CA TYR A 15 -1.55 9.47 6.05
C TYR A 15 -1.99 8.98 4.67
N GLU A 16 -2.22 9.89 3.74
CA GLU A 16 -2.63 9.54 2.38
C GLU A 16 -1.54 8.71 1.69
N LEU A 17 -0.29 9.17 1.76
CA LEU A 17 0.85 8.45 1.22
C LEU A 17 0.99 7.08 1.88
N ALA A 18 0.82 6.96 3.21
CA ALA A 18 0.98 5.68 3.90
C ALA A 18 0.06 4.57 3.37
N TYR A 19 -1.16 4.91 2.95
CA TYR A 19 -2.15 3.97 2.42
C TYR A 19 -2.10 3.77 0.90
N ASN A 20 -1.18 4.45 0.18
CA ASN A 20 -0.93 4.19 -1.23
C ASN A 20 0.47 3.61 -1.42
N LEU A 21 0.56 2.34 -1.79
CA LEU A 21 1.81 1.61 -1.99
C LEU A 21 2.74 2.19 -3.07
N TRP A 22 2.38 3.27 -3.76
CA TRP A 22 3.29 4.07 -4.59
C TRP A 22 4.66 4.31 -3.95
N TRP A 23 4.70 4.59 -2.64
CA TRP A 23 5.96 4.77 -1.91
C TRP A 23 6.89 3.55 -1.97
N SER A 24 6.35 2.34 -2.17
CA SER A 24 7.13 1.09 -2.12
C SER A 24 8.13 0.95 -3.27
N TRP A 25 7.94 1.66 -4.39
CA TRP A 25 8.92 1.76 -5.48
C TRP A 25 9.47 3.18 -5.72
N HIS A 26 9.14 4.13 -4.84
CA HIS A 26 9.67 5.51 -4.85
C HIS A 26 10.50 5.75 -3.57
N PRO A 27 11.84 5.60 -3.62
CA PRO A 27 12.73 5.79 -2.46
C PRO A 27 12.55 7.11 -1.72
N GLU A 28 12.27 8.18 -2.45
CA GLU A 28 12.08 9.54 -1.92
C GLU A 28 10.87 9.60 -1.00
N ALA A 29 9.77 8.95 -1.39
CA ALA A 29 8.56 8.85 -0.58
C ALA A 29 8.78 8.02 0.69
N ARG A 30 9.63 6.98 0.65
CA ARG A 30 10.06 6.25 1.86
C ARG A 30 10.89 7.13 2.79
N ALA A 31 11.72 8.01 2.22
CA ALA A 31 12.55 8.92 2.99
C ALA A 31 11.75 9.88 3.89
N LEU A 32 10.50 10.20 3.52
CA LEU A 32 9.61 10.99 4.37
C LEU A 32 9.33 10.34 5.73
N TYR A 33 9.32 9.01 5.81
CA TYR A 33 9.12 8.28 7.06
C TYR A 33 10.44 7.97 7.75
N SER A 34 11.43 7.48 6.99
CA SER A 34 12.72 7.08 7.56
C SER A 34 13.48 8.25 8.19
N THR A 35 13.28 9.48 7.70
CA THR A 35 13.94 10.68 8.24
C THR A 35 13.35 11.13 9.57
N LEU A 36 12.07 10.85 9.83
CA LEU A 36 11.39 11.26 11.06
C LEU A 36 11.92 10.49 12.28
N ASP A 37 12.00 9.18 12.16
CA ASP A 37 12.59 8.30 13.17
C ASP A 37 13.19 7.06 12.48
N PRO A 38 14.50 7.09 12.15
CA PRO A 38 15.15 5.99 11.46
C PRO A 38 15.11 4.68 12.26
N THR A 39 15.10 4.78 13.59
CA THR A 39 15.11 3.59 14.45
C THR A 39 13.75 2.92 14.43
N LEU A 40 12.67 3.70 14.57
CA LEU A 40 11.32 3.17 14.48
C LEU A 40 11.01 2.61 13.08
N TRP A 41 11.49 3.28 12.03
CA TRP A 41 11.29 2.86 10.64
C TRP A 41 11.76 1.42 10.38
N GLU A 42 12.95 1.06 10.88
CA GLU A 42 13.48 -0.31 10.82
C GLU A 42 12.66 -1.27 11.71
N GLN A 43 12.28 -0.85 12.92
CA GLN A 43 11.53 -1.68 13.87
C GLN A 43 10.14 -2.08 13.36
N VAL A 44 9.49 -1.21 12.60
CA VAL A 44 8.16 -1.48 12.03
C VAL A 44 8.23 -2.19 10.67
N GLY A 45 9.42 -2.59 10.21
CA GLY A 45 9.60 -3.29 8.93
C GLY A 45 9.19 -2.43 7.74
N HIS A 46 9.57 -1.16 7.76
CA HIS A 46 9.32 -0.22 6.66
C HIS A 46 7.83 -0.09 6.28
N ASN A 47 6.95 -0.17 7.27
CA ASN A 47 5.50 -0.01 7.11
C ASN A 47 5.07 1.40 7.56
N PRO A 48 4.73 2.32 6.64
CA PRO A 48 4.28 3.67 6.97
C PRO A 48 3.01 3.73 7.83
N VAL A 49 2.07 2.81 7.63
CA VAL A 49 0.83 2.77 8.43
C VAL A 49 1.16 2.45 9.88
N ARG A 50 2.00 1.43 10.10
CA ARG A 50 2.45 1.07 11.45
C ARG A 50 3.34 2.17 12.04
N PHE A 51 4.28 2.69 11.26
CA PHE A 51 5.15 3.80 11.65
C PHE A 51 4.35 4.98 12.20
N LEU A 52 3.36 5.46 11.44
CA LEU A 52 2.54 6.60 11.84
C LEU A 52 1.71 6.32 13.10
N SER A 53 1.39 5.06 13.41
CA SER A 53 0.67 4.71 14.64
C SER A 53 1.57 4.68 15.89
N GLU A 54 2.88 4.53 15.71
CA GLU A 54 3.85 4.36 16.80
C GLU A 54 4.80 5.57 16.97
N VAL A 55 4.91 6.44 15.96
CA VAL A 55 5.83 7.59 15.97
C VAL A 55 5.48 8.58 17.07
N GLN A 56 6.50 9.09 17.75
CA GLN A 56 6.31 10.11 18.78
C GLN A 56 5.84 11.43 18.14
N PRO A 57 4.77 12.08 18.64
CA PRO A 57 4.22 13.30 18.05
C PRO A 57 5.25 14.42 17.86
N ARG A 58 6.26 14.51 18.74
CA ARG A 58 7.33 15.51 18.63
C ARG A 58 8.09 15.46 17.30
N TYR A 59 8.32 14.27 16.74
CA TYR A 59 9.03 14.14 15.46
C TYR A 59 8.19 14.69 14.29
N LEU A 60 6.88 14.51 14.34
CA LEU A 60 5.95 15.08 13.36
C LEU A 60 5.89 16.61 13.49
N GLU A 61 5.86 17.12 14.72
CA GLU A 61 5.85 18.57 14.99
C GLU A 61 7.17 19.23 14.58
N GLU A 62 8.32 18.63 14.91
CA GLU A 62 9.65 19.11 14.49
C GLU A 62 9.73 19.17 12.96
N ALA A 63 9.31 18.08 12.28
CA ALA A 63 9.30 18.01 10.83
C ALA A 63 8.35 19.01 10.17
N ALA A 64 7.22 19.33 10.82
CA ALA A 64 6.28 20.34 10.34
C ALA A 64 6.86 21.77 10.39
N HIS A 65 7.88 22.02 11.22
CA HIS A 65 8.56 23.31 11.35
C HIS A 65 9.93 23.35 10.69
N ASP A 66 10.46 22.21 10.22
CA ASP A 66 11.73 22.13 9.51
C ASP A 66 11.56 22.49 8.03
N GLU A 67 12.23 23.57 7.59
CA GLU A 67 12.14 24.05 6.21
C GLU A 67 12.67 23.04 5.18
N THR A 68 13.70 22.27 5.53
CA THR A 68 14.31 21.29 4.62
C THR A 68 13.36 20.11 4.43
N TYR A 69 12.82 19.58 5.52
CA TYR A 69 11.85 18.49 5.48
C TYR A 69 10.59 18.91 4.73
N THR A 70 10.05 20.09 5.02
CA THR A 70 8.80 20.57 4.40
C THR A 70 8.95 20.84 2.90
N GLN A 71 10.11 21.33 2.43
CA GLN A 71 10.40 21.45 1.00
C GLN A 71 10.47 20.08 0.31
N GLN A 72 11.13 19.10 0.94
CA GLN A 72 11.19 17.74 0.40
C GLN A 72 9.80 17.10 0.36
N TYR A 73 9.02 17.26 1.42
CA TYR A 73 7.63 16.81 1.51
C TYR A 73 6.75 17.42 0.42
N ASP A 74 6.86 18.73 0.17
CA ASP A 74 6.09 19.40 -0.89
C ASP A 74 6.46 18.89 -2.28
N SER A 75 7.77 18.68 -2.54
CA SER A 75 8.23 18.13 -3.81
C SER A 75 7.64 16.74 -4.04
N ILE A 76 7.74 15.85 -3.04
CA ILE A 76 7.29 14.46 -3.17
C ILE A 76 5.78 14.37 -3.26
N THR A 77 5.04 15.17 -2.48
CA THR A 77 3.57 15.21 -2.56
C THR A 77 3.10 15.79 -3.89
N GLY A 78 3.81 16.79 -4.44
CA GLY A 78 3.55 17.30 -5.78
C GLY A 78 3.83 16.27 -6.89
N ASP A 79 4.88 15.47 -6.74
CA ASP A 79 5.19 14.36 -7.66
C ASP A 79 4.13 13.25 -7.55
N PHE A 80 3.68 12.93 -6.35
CA PHE A 80 2.57 12.02 -6.10
C PHE A 80 1.27 12.53 -6.73
N ASP A 81 0.95 13.82 -6.61
CA ASP A 81 -0.26 14.41 -7.21
C ASP A 81 -0.22 14.33 -8.73
N ARG A 82 0.91 14.71 -9.34
CA ARG A 82 1.12 14.60 -10.79
C ARG A 82 1.04 13.15 -11.25
N TYR A 83 1.57 12.24 -10.45
CA TYR A 83 1.45 10.82 -10.70
C TYR A 83 -0.03 10.41 -10.65
N MET A 84 -0.75 10.64 -9.56
CA MET A 84 -2.13 10.17 -9.39
C MET A 84 -3.13 10.82 -10.35
N HIS A 85 -2.87 12.04 -10.80
CA HIS A 85 -3.75 12.82 -11.67
C HIS A 85 -3.06 13.28 -12.95
N PRO A 86 -2.69 12.35 -13.84
CA PRO A 86 -2.06 12.69 -15.09
C PRO A 86 -3.04 13.45 -16.00
N GLY A 87 -2.53 14.43 -16.74
CA GLY A 87 -3.27 15.08 -17.80
C GLY A 87 -3.60 14.13 -18.97
N PRO A 88 -4.55 14.49 -19.85
CA PRO A 88 -4.87 13.69 -21.03
C PRO A 88 -3.64 13.44 -21.91
N GLY A 89 -3.34 12.17 -22.20
CA GLY A 89 -2.21 11.78 -23.04
C GLY A 89 -0.83 11.84 -22.37
N GLU A 90 -0.76 12.13 -21.06
CA GLU A 90 0.51 12.11 -20.32
C GLU A 90 1.00 10.68 -20.09
N THR A 91 0.10 9.77 -19.70
CA THR A 91 0.44 8.35 -19.57
C THR A 91 0.60 7.69 -20.93
N TRP A 92 1.45 6.66 -20.99
CA TRP A 92 1.65 5.91 -22.23
C TRP A 92 0.33 5.31 -22.74
N PHE A 93 -0.47 4.69 -21.86
CA PHE A 93 -1.71 4.04 -22.27
C PHE A 93 -2.75 5.03 -22.81
N SER A 94 -2.98 6.15 -22.13
CA SER A 94 -3.95 7.16 -22.61
C SER A 94 -3.53 7.81 -23.92
N ARG A 95 -2.22 7.88 -24.20
CA ARG A 95 -1.69 8.38 -25.47
C ARG A 95 -1.77 7.35 -26.60
N THR A 96 -1.53 6.07 -26.31
CA THR A 96 -1.44 5.01 -27.31
C THR A 96 -2.79 4.36 -27.62
N TYR A 97 -3.66 4.26 -26.63
CA TYR A 97 -4.98 3.61 -26.72
C TYR A 97 -6.09 4.50 -26.11
N PRO A 98 -6.27 5.75 -26.58
CA PRO A 98 -7.25 6.68 -26.02
C PRO A 98 -8.69 6.14 -26.07
N GLU A 99 -9.01 5.25 -27.01
CA GLU A 99 -10.33 4.63 -27.15
C GLU A 99 -10.61 3.53 -26.11
N LEU A 100 -9.58 3.07 -25.39
CA LEU A 100 -9.69 2.00 -24.39
C LEU A 100 -9.59 2.52 -22.95
N THR A 101 -9.48 3.84 -22.73
CA THR A 101 -9.34 4.42 -21.38
C THR A 101 -10.57 4.19 -20.49
N ASP A 102 -11.75 4.01 -21.08
CA ASP A 102 -13.01 3.76 -20.36
C ASP A 102 -13.28 2.26 -20.12
N CYS A 103 -12.39 1.37 -20.59
CA CYS A 103 -12.49 -0.06 -20.30
C CYS A 103 -11.99 -0.37 -18.88
N THR A 104 -12.15 -1.61 -18.41
CA THR A 104 -11.55 -2.06 -17.14
C THR A 104 -10.98 -3.45 -17.30
N ILE A 105 -9.71 -3.61 -16.91
CA ILE A 105 -8.99 -4.88 -16.90
C ILE A 105 -9.00 -5.40 -15.45
N ALA A 106 -9.69 -6.51 -15.20
CA ALA A 106 -9.64 -7.19 -13.91
C ALA A 106 -8.57 -8.29 -13.95
N TYR A 107 -7.54 -8.16 -13.12
CA TYR A 107 -6.42 -9.10 -13.05
C TYR A 107 -6.50 -9.93 -11.77
N PHE A 108 -6.80 -11.21 -11.94
CA PHE A 108 -6.95 -12.13 -10.83
C PHE A 108 -5.64 -12.84 -10.55
N SER A 109 -5.16 -12.73 -9.31
CA SER A 109 -4.02 -13.50 -8.82
C SER A 109 -4.28 -13.98 -7.40
N ALA A 110 -3.77 -15.17 -7.08
CA ALA A 110 -3.80 -15.66 -5.72
C ALA A 110 -2.83 -14.89 -4.81
N GLU A 111 -1.81 -14.24 -5.36
CA GLU A 111 -0.74 -13.57 -4.61
C GLU A 111 -0.34 -12.25 -5.25
N PHE A 112 0.10 -11.29 -4.43
CA PHE A 112 0.64 -10.00 -4.89
C PHE A 112 1.87 -9.60 -4.07
N GLY A 113 3.03 -9.60 -4.70
CA GLY A 113 4.32 -9.24 -4.12
C GLY A 113 4.58 -7.74 -4.22
N LEU A 114 3.87 -6.96 -3.41
CA LEU A 114 3.89 -5.50 -3.50
C LEU A 114 5.00 -4.87 -2.62
N HIS A 115 4.98 -5.20 -1.33
CA HIS A 115 5.94 -4.76 -0.33
C HIS A 115 5.83 -5.64 0.93
N GLU A 116 6.89 -5.71 1.75
CA GLU A 116 6.90 -6.50 3.00
C GLU A 116 5.89 -6.01 4.06
N ALA A 117 5.46 -4.75 3.97
CA ALA A 117 4.37 -4.19 4.77
C ALA A 117 3.01 -4.86 4.50
N LEU A 118 2.89 -5.63 3.41
CA LEU A 118 1.71 -6.39 3.03
C LEU A 118 2.13 -7.79 2.54
N PRO A 119 2.41 -8.73 3.46
CA PRO A 119 2.98 -10.05 3.14
C PRO A 119 1.94 -11.03 2.59
N ILE A 120 1.38 -10.73 1.41
CA ILE A 120 0.33 -11.53 0.73
C ILE A 120 0.87 -12.32 -0.48
N TYR A 121 2.15 -12.71 -0.44
CA TYR A 121 2.81 -13.53 -1.45
C TYR A 121 3.80 -14.53 -0.85
N SER A 122 4.16 -15.54 -1.63
CA SER A 122 5.10 -16.60 -1.24
C SER A 122 6.24 -16.79 -2.24
N GLY A 123 6.05 -16.41 -3.51
CA GLY A 123 7.06 -16.64 -4.55
C GLY A 123 6.86 -15.85 -5.84
N GLY A 124 7.37 -16.39 -6.95
CA GLY A 124 7.47 -15.70 -8.24
C GLY A 124 6.13 -15.28 -8.85
N LEU A 125 5.04 -16.02 -8.57
CA LEU A 125 3.69 -15.64 -9.00
C LEU A 125 3.30 -14.28 -8.42
N GLY A 126 3.47 -14.12 -7.11
CA GLY A 126 3.15 -12.88 -6.43
C GLY A 126 4.04 -11.73 -6.89
N ILE A 127 5.36 -11.95 -7.00
CA ILE A 127 6.29 -10.91 -7.50
C ILE A 127 5.85 -10.41 -8.88
N LEU A 128 5.57 -11.31 -9.83
CA LEU A 128 5.12 -10.93 -11.17
C LEU A 128 3.79 -10.16 -11.12
N ALA A 129 2.83 -10.59 -10.31
CA ALA A 129 1.56 -9.90 -10.16
C ALA A 129 1.73 -8.50 -9.53
N GLY A 130 2.64 -8.35 -8.57
CA GLY A 130 2.99 -7.07 -7.95
C GLY A 130 3.66 -6.12 -8.94
N ASP A 131 4.62 -6.62 -9.72
CA ASP A 131 5.30 -5.84 -10.76
C ASP A 131 4.34 -5.43 -11.88
N HIS A 132 3.40 -6.30 -12.27
CA HIS A 132 2.31 -5.92 -13.15
C HIS A 132 1.49 -4.75 -12.58
N CYS A 133 1.10 -4.79 -11.31
CA CYS A 133 0.37 -3.67 -10.70
C CYS A 133 1.18 -2.36 -10.74
N LYS A 134 2.49 -2.41 -10.45
CA LYS A 134 3.37 -1.23 -10.49
C LYS A 134 3.52 -0.67 -11.91
N GLU A 135 3.84 -1.52 -12.87
CA GLU A 135 4.04 -1.10 -14.26
C GLU A 135 2.74 -0.63 -14.91
N THR A 136 1.62 -1.33 -14.67
CA THR A 136 0.30 -0.91 -15.17
C THR A 136 -0.14 0.41 -14.54
N SER A 137 0.19 0.62 -13.27
CA SER A 137 0.05 1.91 -12.61
C SER A 137 0.83 2.97 -13.37
N ASP A 138 2.14 2.79 -13.57
CA ASP A 138 3.03 3.78 -14.22
C ASP A 138 2.58 4.12 -15.65
N LEU A 139 2.20 3.12 -16.43
CA LEU A 139 1.70 3.25 -17.80
C LEU A 139 0.28 3.82 -17.89
N GLY A 140 -0.47 3.86 -16.77
CA GLY A 140 -1.82 4.41 -16.69
C GLY A 140 -2.90 3.52 -17.32
N LEU A 141 -2.77 2.20 -17.17
CA LEU A 141 -3.78 1.24 -17.64
C LEU A 141 -5.02 1.28 -16.73
N PRO A 142 -6.24 1.13 -17.28
CA PRO A 142 -7.45 1.03 -16.48
C PRO A 142 -7.57 -0.40 -15.90
N PHE A 143 -6.79 -0.66 -14.86
CA PHE A 143 -6.52 -1.99 -14.31
C PHE A 143 -6.94 -2.08 -12.85
N VAL A 144 -7.42 -3.25 -12.42
CA VAL A 144 -7.82 -3.56 -11.04
C VAL A 144 -7.25 -4.92 -10.64
N GLY A 145 -6.53 -4.97 -9.52
CA GLY A 145 -6.01 -6.21 -8.97
C GLY A 145 -7.05 -6.92 -8.10
N VAL A 146 -7.29 -8.20 -8.31
CA VAL A 146 -8.22 -9.00 -7.49
C VAL A 146 -7.52 -10.22 -6.92
N GLY A 147 -7.51 -10.33 -5.60
CA GLY A 147 -6.88 -11.44 -4.89
C GLY A 147 -7.36 -11.57 -3.45
N PHE A 148 -6.53 -12.20 -2.62
CA PHE A 148 -6.85 -12.43 -1.22
C PHE A 148 -5.97 -11.60 -0.29
N LEU A 149 -6.60 -11.04 0.72
CA LEU A 149 -5.90 -10.43 1.85
C LEU A 149 -5.69 -11.48 2.93
N TYR A 150 -4.56 -12.20 2.87
CA TYR A 150 -4.27 -13.27 3.81
C TYR A 150 -3.98 -12.72 5.21
N PRO A 151 -4.68 -13.20 6.27
CA PRO A 151 -4.45 -12.76 7.65
C PRO A 151 -3.12 -13.27 8.22
N GLN A 152 -2.52 -14.25 7.55
CA GLN A 152 -1.21 -14.79 7.86
C GLN A 152 -0.53 -15.03 6.52
N GLY A 153 0.57 -14.33 6.28
CA GLY A 153 1.35 -14.46 5.07
C GLY A 153 2.13 -15.77 5.03
N TYR A 154 3.22 -15.76 4.27
CA TYR A 154 4.23 -16.81 4.40
C TYR A 154 4.95 -16.72 5.76
N PHE A 155 5.94 -17.57 6.00
CA PHE A 155 6.73 -17.50 7.23
C PHE A 155 7.95 -16.60 7.08
N ARG A 156 8.33 -15.91 8.15
CA ARG A 156 9.65 -15.32 8.30
C ARG A 156 10.64 -16.44 8.65
N GLN A 157 11.66 -16.60 7.81
CA GLN A 157 12.69 -17.61 7.99
C GLN A 157 13.75 -17.10 8.97
N SER A 158 14.15 -17.96 9.91
CA SER A 158 15.37 -17.80 10.71
C SER A 158 16.23 -19.04 10.55
N ILE A 159 17.54 -18.86 10.44
CA ILE A 159 18.50 -19.97 10.39
C ILE A 159 19.25 -19.97 11.71
N THR A 160 19.15 -21.07 12.46
CA THR A 160 19.88 -21.21 13.74
C THR A 160 21.38 -21.35 13.50
N ARG A 161 22.18 -21.22 14.56
CA ARG A 161 23.64 -21.42 14.49
C ARG A 161 24.02 -22.82 13.98
N ASP A 162 23.14 -23.80 14.15
CA ASP A 162 23.32 -25.19 13.70
C ASP A 162 22.83 -25.41 12.25
N GLY A 163 22.41 -24.35 11.55
CA GLY A 163 21.92 -24.42 10.17
C GLY A 163 20.49 -24.95 10.03
N VAL A 164 19.72 -25.00 11.13
CA VAL A 164 18.32 -25.45 11.11
C VAL A 164 17.42 -24.27 10.74
N GLN A 165 16.48 -24.52 9.82
CA GLN A 165 15.45 -23.55 9.49
C GLN A 165 14.33 -23.56 10.53
N GLU A 166 14.04 -22.39 11.07
CA GLU A 166 12.86 -22.10 11.89
C GLU A 166 11.90 -21.19 11.11
N ALA A 167 10.61 -21.50 11.20
CA ALA A 167 9.54 -20.76 10.53
C ALA A 167 8.70 -20.00 11.56
N PHE A 168 8.69 -18.67 11.47
CA PHE A 168 7.86 -17.80 12.30
C PHE A 168 6.67 -17.30 11.50
N TYR A 169 5.47 -17.48 12.03
CA TYR A 169 4.23 -17.05 11.39
C TYR A 169 3.66 -15.84 12.11
N ASP A 170 3.87 -14.68 11.52
CA ASP A 170 3.31 -13.44 12.02
C ASP A 170 1.93 -13.21 11.39
N LYS A 171 0.95 -12.89 12.23
CA LYS A 171 -0.38 -12.53 11.73
C LYS A 171 -0.35 -11.08 11.29
N LEU A 172 -0.89 -10.81 10.10
CA LEU A 172 -1.15 -9.47 9.64
C LEU A 172 -2.22 -8.85 10.53
N LEU A 173 -1.84 -7.82 11.28
CA LEU A 173 -2.81 -6.97 11.94
C LEU A 173 -3.44 -6.09 10.87
N PHE A 174 -4.72 -6.33 10.53
CA PHE A 174 -5.42 -5.57 9.49
C PHE A 174 -5.47 -4.07 9.76
N SER A 175 -5.33 -3.64 11.02
CA SER A 175 -5.13 -2.23 11.38
C SER A 175 -3.83 -1.67 10.81
N GLU A 176 -2.76 -2.46 10.77
CA GLU A 176 -1.43 -2.02 10.35
C GLU A 176 -1.20 -2.21 8.84
N ALA A 177 -2.13 -2.84 8.14
CA ALA A 177 -2.07 -3.02 6.70
C ALA A 177 -2.44 -1.70 5.98
N PRO A 178 -1.80 -1.37 4.84
CA PRO A 178 -2.23 -0.29 3.95
C PRO A 178 -3.49 -0.70 3.16
N ALA A 179 -4.52 -1.13 3.89
CA ALA A 179 -5.79 -1.62 3.38
C ALA A 179 -6.94 -0.89 4.07
N THR A 180 -7.94 -0.52 3.29
CA THR A 180 -9.18 0.08 3.80
C THR A 180 -10.37 -0.76 3.38
N PRO A 181 -11.48 -0.78 4.14
CA PRO A 181 -12.71 -1.40 3.65
C PRO A 181 -13.13 -0.77 2.32
N ALA A 182 -13.46 -1.59 1.32
CA ALA A 182 -14.09 -1.08 0.12
C ALA A 182 -15.54 -0.72 0.45
N CYS A 183 -15.99 0.47 0.05
CA CYS A 183 -17.36 0.92 0.24
C CYS A 183 -18.09 1.01 -1.10
N GLY A 184 -19.38 0.67 -1.11
CA GLY A 184 -20.26 0.86 -2.25
C GLY A 184 -20.65 2.33 -2.45
N PRO A 185 -21.43 2.63 -3.51
CA PRO A 185 -21.93 3.98 -3.78
C PRO A 185 -22.82 4.57 -2.67
N ASP A 186 -23.38 3.70 -1.82
CA ASP A 186 -24.18 4.04 -0.64
C ASP A 186 -23.35 4.35 0.61
N GLY A 187 -22.02 4.22 0.52
CA GLY A 187 -21.09 4.42 1.63
C GLY A 187 -20.98 3.22 2.58
N HIS A 188 -21.68 2.12 2.33
CA HIS A 188 -21.60 0.92 3.16
C HIS A 188 -20.46 0.00 2.69
N GLU A 189 -19.85 -0.72 3.64
CA GLU A 189 -18.79 -1.68 3.33
C GLU A 189 -19.32 -2.80 2.42
N VAL A 190 -18.53 -3.17 1.41
CA VAL A 190 -18.90 -4.23 0.47
C VAL A 190 -18.69 -5.60 1.10
N LEU A 191 -19.77 -6.37 1.18
CA LEU A 191 -19.79 -7.77 1.58
C LEU A 191 -20.32 -8.61 0.41
N ILE A 192 -19.52 -9.57 -0.06
CA ILE A 192 -19.95 -10.53 -1.08
C ILE A 192 -20.40 -11.83 -0.42
N GLY A 193 -21.58 -12.33 -0.80
CA GLY A 193 -22.06 -13.64 -0.38
C GLY A 193 -21.55 -14.71 -1.33
N VAL A 194 -20.91 -15.75 -0.79
CA VAL A 194 -20.45 -16.92 -1.54
C VAL A 194 -21.22 -18.14 -1.03
N ASP A 195 -22.02 -18.73 -1.89
CA ASP A 195 -22.75 -19.95 -1.57
C ASP A 195 -21.82 -21.16 -1.75
N LEU A 196 -21.66 -21.93 -0.68
CA LEU A 196 -20.93 -23.19 -0.63
C LEU A 196 -21.90 -24.32 -0.29
N PRO A 197 -21.54 -25.60 -0.55
CA PRO A 197 -22.38 -26.72 -0.12
C PRO A 197 -22.71 -26.65 1.37
N GLY A 198 -24.01 -26.51 1.69
CA GLY A 198 -24.53 -26.49 3.05
C GLY A 198 -24.35 -25.18 3.83
N ARG A 199 -23.77 -24.11 3.25
CA ARG A 199 -23.65 -22.81 3.93
C ARG A 199 -23.40 -21.65 2.96
N ARG A 200 -23.86 -20.46 3.33
CA ARG A 200 -23.41 -19.20 2.72
C ARG A 200 -22.35 -18.56 3.61
N ILE A 201 -21.23 -18.15 3.01
CA ILE A 201 -20.23 -17.35 3.69
C ILE A 201 -20.27 -15.92 3.15
N HIS A 202 -19.77 -14.97 3.93
CA HIS A 202 -19.61 -13.58 3.50
C HIS A 202 -18.11 -13.26 3.48
N ALA A 203 -17.64 -12.69 2.37
CA ALA A 203 -16.30 -12.13 2.27
C ALA A 203 -16.39 -10.61 2.25
N LYS A 204 -15.60 -9.97 3.11
CA LYS A 204 -15.42 -8.52 3.14
C LYS A 204 -14.40 -8.11 2.10
N VAL A 205 -14.73 -7.09 1.30
CA VAL A 205 -13.82 -6.56 0.30
C VAL A 205 -12.96 -5.47 0.94
N TRP A 206 -11.64 -5.62 0.77
CA TRP A 206 -10.64 -4.64 1.17
C TRP A 206 -10.03 -4.02 -0.08
N LYS A 207 -9.74 -2.73 -0.02
CA LYS A 207 -9.05 -1.97 -1.06
C LYS A 207 -7.63 -1.67 -0.60
N VAL A 208 -6.66 -2.00 -1.44
CA VAL A 208 -5.25 -1.62 -1.29
C VAL A 208 -4.89 -0.78 -2.50
N GLN A 209 -4.44 0.45 -2.29
CA GLN A 209 -4.08 1.32 -3.40
C GLN A 209 -2.61 1.09 -3.77
N VAL A 210 -2.34 0.73 -5.03
CA VAL A 210 -1.00 0.52 -5.61
C VAL A 210 -0.78 1.54 -6.71
N GLY A 211 -0.30 2.73 -6.34
CA GLY A 211 -0.26 3.85 -7.27
C GLY A 211 -1.67 4.18 -7.73
N ARG A 212 -1.92 4.11 -9.04
CA ARG A 212 -3.22 4.34 -9.69
C ARG A 212 -4.14 3.12 -9.65
N ILE A 213 -3.62 1.94 -9.28
CA ILE A 213 -4.36 0.67 -9.32
C ILE A 213 -5.03 0.38 -7.97
N PRO A 214 -6.36 0.16 -7.93
CA PRO A 214 -7.06 -0.30 -6.73
C PRO A 214 -7.12 -1.83 -6.59
#